data_AF-A0AAV7I1Z3-F1
#
_entry.id   AF-A0AAV7I1Z3-F1
#
_cell.length_a   1.000
_cell.length_b   1.000
_cell.length_c   1.000
_cell.angle_alpha   90.00
_cell.angle_beta   90.00
_cell.angle_gamma   90.00
#
_symmetry.space_group_name_H-M   'P 1'
#
loop_
_entity.id
_entity.type
_entity.pdbx_description
1 polymer ?
#
loop_
_entity_poly.entity_id
_entity_poly.type
_entity_poly.pdbx_seq_one_letter_code
_entity_poly.pdbx_strand_id
1 'polypeptide(L)'
;MIGRLTVDAKERLIGPIHFSGQVDFWTQSETGCACSFNSSSKNCACCVLSGGCSCGSAMPKRCAQCGLEQYCTNMCNITLDSKQLLRKSNRAFGQIKSLSVIGPTECFYRFIPDIGQRVELQIYRLISIGRHNGTACEGGWLELEGGARICGSNVRFDRPVVLFSDKSEATLRMQIHENTTRSQFLAYFSFASKASTSVGWPMRGGKAINNTDCDWIFEDCLNTDCILASPAYPGLYPANIRCRYLIKSNITVSITLAFNSLLLSFNHCTDDYVAIYAGPTVSSTMLKKLCNNEKMSIVHVGTELLVEFKSGSEMSPFNYNGFSAQVTVNELTTLPPTTTTSFYSTIKSIEDNVNNSIIYDVTKYNNRNLKDLRSNSVVGSSTTAAGCDLEIDGNKSRFGHYNTRGKIQSDSCHFVLRGRIHDTVHILLISYNLSAPSCKTVIEIWDDGSPGEEKNLKNIKKICSPVQTVKRPRQFNHSERYSEPEHYSSTGRELTIVFKRTDNKTDDQQFIEFSYYFHDEGEGGTLRPSSTCDVEYYGLSSSRVGQLTNPIFKFFTTQDYIKCKQHFIPATNQSVVLT
;
A
#
# COMPACT_ATOMS: atom_id res chain seq x y z
N MET A 1 34.69 40.02 7.98
CA MET A 1 34.93 39.52 9.35
C MET A 1 34.52 38.06 9.40
N ILE A 2 35.41 37.24 9.94
CA ILE A 2 35.29 35.80 10.12
C ILE A 2 34.23 35.50 11.18
N GLY A 3 33.39 34.51 10.95
CA GLY A 3 32.46 33.96 11.93
C GLY A 3 32.15 32.49 11.62
N ARG A 4 32.97 31.60 12.17
CA ARG A 4 32.78 30.14 12.19
C ARG A 4 31.58 29.81 13.09
N LEU A 5 30.64 29.00 12.59
CA LEU A 5 29.73 28.20 13.42
C LEU A 5 29.74 26.77 12.87
N THR A 6 30.44 25.90 13.59
CA THR A 6 30.35 24.45 13.51
C THR A 6 28.96 23.99 13.93
N VAL A 7 28.29 23.22 13.08
CA VAL A 7 27.12 22.42 13.47
C VAL A 7 27.35 20.99 12.97
N ASP A 8 27.34 20.08 13.93
CA ASP A 8 27.55 18.65 13.83
C ASP A 8 26.61 18.00 12.79
N ALA A 9 27.18 17.39 11.75
CA ALA A 9 26.41 16.67 10.74
C ALA A 9 26.11 15.25 11.21
N LYS A 10 24.95 15.07 11.86
CA LYS A 10 24.29 13.76 12.03
C LYS A 10 23.10 13.64 11.08
N GLU A 11 23.37 13.54 9.78
CA GLU A 11 22.40 13.05 8.81
C GLU A 11 22.21 11.54 8.98
N ARG A 12 21.12 11.12 9.62
CA ARG A 12 20.61 9.74 9.53
C ARG A 12 19.56 9.67 8.42
N LEU A 13 20.03 9.37 7.22
CA LEU A 13 19.21 9.01 6.06
C LEU A 13 18.49 7.68 6.27
N ILE A 14 17.29 7.65 5.70
CA ILE A 14 16.24 6.64 5.72
C ILE A 14 16.73 5.28 5.18
N GLY A 15 16.50 4.25 5.99
CA GLY A 15 16.49 2.82 5.63
C GLY A 15 15.19 2.19 6.18
N PRO A 16 14.89 0.92 5.90
CA PRO A 16 13.66 0.28 6.38
C PRO A 16 13.65 0.31 7.90
N ILE A 17 12.46 0.56 8.47
CA ILE A 17 12.13 0.70 9.89
C ILE A 17 13.27 0.21 10.81
N HIS A 18 14.21 1.10 11.08
CA HIS A 18 14.83 1.08 12.39
C HIS A 18 13.73 1.57 13.32
N PHE A 19 13.25 0.70 14.22
CA PHE A 19 12.76 1.19 15.51
C PHE A 19 13.78 2.21 15.98
N SER A 20 13.37 3.39 16.44
CA SER A 20 14.33 4.41 16.89
C SER A 20 15.35 3.78 17.87
N GLY A 21 16.56 3.47 17.38
CA GLY A 21 17.59 2.72 18.12
C GLY A 21 18.07 1.36 17.54
N GLN A 22 17.32 0.69 16.66
CA GLN A 22 17.70 -0.60 16.07
C GLN A 22 18.87 -0.47 15.07
N VAL A 23 19.75 -1.47 14.96
CA VAL A 23 21.01 -1.40 14.16
C VAL A 23 20.86 -1.96 12.75
N ASP A 24 20.12 -3.05 12.58
CA ASP A 24 19.71 -3.63 11.30
C ASP A 24 18.49 -4.56 11.49
N PHE A 25 18.11 -5.32 10.46
CA PHE A 25 16.89 -6.13 10.48
C PHE A 25 16.88 -7.20 11.58
N TRP A 26 18.05 -7.72 11.98
CA TRP A 26 18.18 -8.79 12.97
C TRP A 26 18.81 -8.33 14.29
N THR A 27 19.48 -7.17 14.31
CA THR A 27 20.17 -6.62 15.48
C THR A 27 19.46 -5.39 16.04
N GLN A 28 18.92 -5.51 17.25
CA GLN A 28 18.37 -4.40 18.03
C GLN A 28 19.45 -3.48 18.60
N SER A 29 20.54 -4.06 19.12
CA SER A 29 21.70 -3.33 19.64
C SER A 29 22.96 -4.16 19.42
N GLU A 30 24.09 -3.54 19.14
CA GLU A 30 25.37 -4.25 18.94
C GLU A 30 25.92 -4.87 20.23
N THR A 31 25.46 -4.41 21.40
CA THR A 31 25.90 -4.87 22.73
C THR A 31 24.77 -4.78 23.75
N GLY A 32 24.89 -5.49 24.88
CA GLY A 32 23.99 -5.37 26.04
C GLY A 32 23.22 -6.64 26.38
N CYS A 33 23.35 -7.69 25.57
CA CYS A 33 22.69 -8.98 25.80
C CYS A 33 23.68 -10.08 26.18
N ALA A 34 23.19 -11.08 26.90
CA ALA A 34 23.96 -12.26 27.29
C ALA A 34 24.41 -13.04 26.06
N CYS A 35 25.69 -13.41 26.00
CA CYS A 35 26.22 -14.18 24.90
C CYS A 35 25.70 -15.61 24.93
N SER A 36 25.22 -16.12 23.79
CA SER A 36 24.74 -17.49 23.65
C SER A 36 25.81 -18.56 23.96
N PHE A 37 27.08 -18.20 23.78
CA PHE A 37 28.25 -19.05 24.01
C PHE A 37 28.95 -18.79 25.37
N ASN A 38 28.56 -17.73 26.09
CA ASN A 38 29.12 -17.40 27.41
C ASN A 38 28.11 -16.58 28.20
N SER A 39 27.34 -17.25 29.06
CA SER A 39 26.28 -16.65 29.87
C SER A 39 26.76 -15.57 30.84
N SER A 40 28.05 -15.54 31.18
CA SER A 40 28.65 -14.52 32.05
C SER A 40 28.97 -13.21 31.31
N SER A 41 29.06 -13.24 29.97
CA SER A 41 29.37 -12.06 29.16
C SER A 41 28.09 -11.39 28.67
N LYS A 42 27.97 -10.07 28.87
CA LYS A 42 26.86 -9.23 28.37
C LYS A 42 27.26 -8.35 27.17
N ASN A 43 28.42 -8.64 26.57
CA ASN A 43 28.97 -7.86 25.46
C ASN A 43 28.56 -8.41 24.08
N CYS A 44 27.41 -9.08 23.99
CA CYS A 44 26.89 -9.60 22.73
C CYS A 44 25.72 -8.76 22.21
N ALA A 45 25.49 -8.85 20.90
CA ALA A 45 24.39 -8.18 20.24
C ALA A 45 23.04 -8.65 20.78
N CYS A 46 22.15 -7.70 20.99
CA CYS A 46 20.75 -7.95 21.26
C CYS A 46 20.04 -8.22 19.93
N CYS A 47 19.62 -9.46 19.72
CA CYS A 47 18.92 -9.88 18.52
C CYS A 47 17.42 -9.68 18.64
N VAL A 48 16.75 -9.45 17.51
CA VAL A 48 15.28 -9.40 17.47
C VAL A 48 14.72 -10.76 17.93
N LEU A 49 13.93 -10.74 18.99
CA LEU A 49 13.38 -11.96 19.62
C LEU A 49 12.62 -12.88 18.64
N SER A 50 11.99 -12.30 17.60
CA SER A 50 11.26 -13.06 16.58
C SER A 50 12.11 -13.28 15.33
N GLY A 51 12.98 -14.29 15.37
CA GLY A 51 13.69 -14.82 14.21
C GLY A 51 15.15 -14.38 14.05
N GLY A 52 15.68 -13.55 14.96
CA GLY A 52 17.10 -13.19 15.00
C GLY A 52 17.90 -14.05 15.98
N CYS A 53 19.06 -14.55 15.55
CA CYS A 53 19.98 -15.37 16.34
C CYS A 53 21.38 -14.76 16.36
N SER A 54 22.11 -14.98 17.46
CA SER A 54 23.46 -14.45 17.65
C SER A 54 24.48 -15.23 16.81
N CYS A 55 25.42 -14.51 16.20
CA CYS A 55 26.47 -15.08 15.33
C CYS A 55 27.63 -15.78 16.08
N GLY A 56 27.43 -16.16 17.34
CA GLY A 56 28.43 -16.88 18.14
C GLY A 56 29.66 -16.04 18.50
N SER A 57 30.72 -16.72 18.99
CA SER A 57 31.93 -16.07 19.51
C SER A 57 32.80 -15.41 18.44
N ALA A 58 32.70 -15.85 17.18
CA ALA A 58 33.43 -15.27 16.07
C ALA A 58 32.93 -13.86 15.69
N MET A 59 31.63 -13.59 15.90
CA MET A 59 31.01 -12.29 15.62
C MET A 59 30.01 -11.91 16.72
N PRO A 60 30.49 -11.61 17.94
CA PRO A 60 29.64 -11.47 19.12
C PRO A 60 28.70 -10.27 19.04
N LYS A 61 29.04 -9.26 18.24
CA LYS A 61 28.28 -8.02 18.05
C LYS A 61 27.34 -8.04 16.84
N ARG A 62 27.03 -9.22 16.29
CA ARG A 62 26.17 -9.37 15.11
C ARG A 62 25.07 -10.39 15.36
N CYS A 63 23.89 -10.10 14.80
CA CYS A 63 22.81 -11.07 14.66
C CYS A 63 22.58 -11.40 13.19
N ALA A 64 22.07 -12.60 12.94
CA ALA A 64 21.59 -13.05 11.65
C ALA A 64 20.19 -13.64 11.80
N GLN A 65 19.55 -13.96 10.68
CA GLN A 65 18.34 -14.78 10.72
C GLN A 65 18.68 -16.15 11.30
N CYS A 66 17.85 -16.64 12.21
CA CYS A 66 18.00 -17.99 12.74
C CYS A 66 17.95 -19.02 11.58
N GLY A 67 18.92 -19.93 11.54
CA GLY A 67 19.19 -20.83 10.41
C GLY A 67 20.33 -20.39 9.49
N LEU A 68 20.86 -19.17 9.64
CA LEU A 68 22.00 -18.62 8.86
C LEU A 68 23.20 -18.23 9.73
N GLU A 69 23.21 -18.61 11.00
CA GLU A 69 24.26 -18.25 11.95
C GLU A 69 25.64 -18.74 11.50
N GLN A 70 25.69 -19.90 10.84
CA GLN A 70 26.93 -20.46 10.27
C GLN A 70 27.56 -19.56 9.19
N TYR A 71 26.78 -18.69 8.55
CA TYR A 71 27.24 -17.82 7.47
C TYR A 71 27.59 -16.41 7.95
N CYS A 72 27.55 -16.15 9.25
CA CYS A 72 27.85 -14.82 9.76
C CYS A 72 29.26 -14.35 9.38
N THR A 73 30.26 -15.25 9.50
CA THR A 73 31.68 -14.98 9.21
C THR A 73 31.97 -14.93 7.72
N ASN A 74 31.23 -15.70 6.92
CA ASN A 74 31.37 -15.73 5.46
C ASN A 74 29.99 -15.78 4.78
N MET A 75 29.46 -14.61 4.44
CA MET A 75 28.15 -14.44 3.82
C MET A 75 28.28 -14.33 2.28
N CYS A 76 28.95 -15.33 1.72
CA CYS A 76 29.26 -15.52 0.31
C CYS A 76 29.18 -17.03 0.02
N ASN A 77 28.60 -17.44 -1.11
CA ASN A 77 28.39 -18.84 -1.48
C ASN A 77 27.48 -19.58 -0.50
N ILE A 78 26.30 -19.02 -0.27
CA ILE A 78 25.34 -19.53 0.72
C ILE A 78 24.05 -20.01 0.07
N THR A 79 23.34 -20.88 0.78
CA THR A 79 22.01 -21.36 0.40
C THR A 79 20.98 -20.89 1.42
N LEU A 80 19.89 -20.32 0.90
CA LEU A 80 18.72 -19.82 1.61
C LEU A 80 17.55 -20.75 1.25
N ASP A 81 17.20 -21.64 2.16
CA ASP A 81 16.10 -22.59 1.99
C ASP A 81 14.87 -22.12 2.77
N SER A 82 13.73 -21.99 2.07
CA SER A 82 12.49 -21.49 2.65
C SER A 82 11.99 -22.33 3.83
N LYS A 83 12.04 -23.67 3.72
CA LYS A 83 11.59 -24.58 4.80
C LYS A 83 12.50 -24.50 6.01
N GLN A 84 13.81 -24.44 5.78
CA GLN A 84 14.79 -24.35 6.86
C GLN A 84 14.64 -23.02 7.62
N LEU A 85 14.56 -21.91 6.89
CA LEU A 85 14.40 -20.58 7.49
C LEU A 85 13.08 -20.47 8.22
N LEU A 86 11.97 -20.93 7.63
CA LEU A 86 10.68 -20.92 8.31
C LEU A 86 10.71 -21.75 9.60
N ARG A 87 11.31 -22.95 9.59
CA ARG A 87 11.42 -23.80 10.79
C ARG A 87 12.29 -23.20 11.89
N LYS A 88 13.35 -22.45 11.53
CA LYS A 88 14.34 -21.94 12.48
C LYS A 88 14.03 -20.53 12.97
N SER A 89 13.50 -19.66 12.11
CA SER A 89 13.23 -18.26 12.43
C SER A 89 11.74 -17.91 12.46
N ASN A 90 10.83 -18.82 12.09
CA ASN A 90 9.41 -18.52 11.84
C ASN A 90 9.21 -17.39 10.80
N ARG A 91 10.17 -17.21 9.89
CA ARG A 91 10.15 -16.19 8.83
C ARG A 91 10.62 -16.80 7.53
N ALA A 92 9.87 -16.56 6.45
CA ALA A 92 10.25 -16.92 5.08
C ALA A 92 10.85 -15.73 4.31
N PHE A 93 11.36 -14.73 5.02
CA PHE A 93 11.94 -13.51 4.46
C PHE A 93 13.07 -13.03 5.37
N GLY A 94 13.97 -12.21 4.82
CA GLY A 94 15.12 -11.72 5.56
C GLY A 94 15.94 -10.68 4.84
N GLN A 95 17.14 -10.43 5.37
CA GLN A 95 18.07 -9.42 4.90
C GLN A 95 19.40 -10.07 4.50
N ILE A 96 19.93 -9.65 3.36
CA ILE A 96 21.28 -9.98 2.89
C ILE A 96 22.12 -8.71 2.94
N LYS A 97 23.06 -8.66 3.90
CA LYS A 97 24.15 -7.70 3.94
C LYS A 97 25.43 -8.44 3.56
N SER A 98 25.84 -8.32 2.29
CA SER A 98 27.05 -8.99 1.83
C SER A 98 28.26 -8.52 2.63
N LEU A 99 29.30 -9.34 2.70
CA LEU A 99 30.57 -8.89 3.27
C LEU A 99 31.21 -7.83 2.37
N SER A 100 32.04 -7.01 2.99
CA SER A 100 32.95 -6.11 2.28
C SER A 100 34.05 -6.95 1.66
N VAL A 101 33.99 -7.15 0.35
CA VAL A 101 34.98 -7.95 -0.40
C VAL A 101 35.86 -7.07 -1.29
N ILE A 102 37.07 -7.54 -1.57
CA ILE A 102 38.04 -6.88 -2.47
C ILE A 102 37.99 -7.65 -3.80
N GLY A 103 37.78 -6.93 -4.91
CA GLY A 103 37.76 -7.52 -6.25
C GLY A 103 39.17 -7.84 -6.78
N PRO A 104 39.32 -8.76 -7.75
CA PRO A 104 38.26 -9.52 -8.42
C PRO A 104 37.75 -10.69 -7.58
N THR A 105 36.44 -10.90 -7.56
CA THR A 105 35.81 -11.96 -6.76
C THR A 105 34.41 -12.30 -7.27
N GLU A 106 33.94 -13.50 -6.94
CA GLU A 106 32.59 -13.96 -7.25
C GLU A 106 31.94 -14.56 -5.99
N CYS A 107 30.70 -14.16 -5.72
CA CYS A 107 29.85 -14.74 -4.68
C CYS A 107 28.50 -15.11 -5.25
N PHE A 108 27.95 -16.25 -4.80
CA PHE A 108 26.58 -16.61 -5.11
C PHE A 108 25.70 -16.74 -3.86
N TYR A 109 24.41 -16.49 -4.05
CA TYR A 109 23.35 -16.71 -3.06
C TYR A 109 22.27 -17.54 -3.72
N ARG A 110 22.12 -18.78 -3.27
CA ARG A 110 21.18 -19.75 -3.82
C ARG A 110 19.89 -19.72 -3.01
N PHE A 111 18.75 -19.64 -3.67
CA PHE A 111 17.42 -19.57 -3.08
C PHE A 111 16.62 -20.80 -3.47
N ILE A 112 16.12 -21.52 -2.45
CA ILE A 112 15.29 -22.71 -2.61
C ILE A 112 13.88 -22.40 -2.08
N PRO A 113 12.94 -21.92 -2.93
CA PRO A 113 11.55 -21.72 -2.56
C PRO A 113 10.82 -23.05 -2.29
N ASP A 114 9.77 -23.01 -1.45
CA ASP A 114 8.83 -24.11 -1.30
C ASP A 114 7.79 -24.14 -2.44
N ILE A 115 6.99 -25.20 -2.50
CA ILE A 115 5.93 -25.37 -3.50
C ILE A 115 4.97 -24.17 -3.44
N GLY A 116 4.69 -23.60 -4.61
CA GLY A 116 3.82 -22.43 -4.73
C GLY A 116 4.47 -21.12 -4.28
N GLN A 117 5.76 -21.10 -3.97
CA GLN A 117 6.51 -19.87 -3.69
C GLN A 117 7.33 -19.42 -4.89
N ARG A 118 7.68 -18.13 -4.91
CA ARG A 118 8.64 -17.48 -5.81
C ARG A 118 9.63 -16.67 -4.98
N VAL A 119 10.78 -16.38 -5.56
CA VAL A 119 11.82 -15.56 -4.91
C VAL A 119 11.57 -14.10 -5.27
N GLU A 120 11.52 -13.24 -4.27
CA GLU A 120 11.53 -11.79 -4.39
C GLU A 120 12.82 -11.26 -3.78
N LEU A 121 13.52 -10.38 -4.48
CA LEU A 121 14.70 -9.67 -3.99
C LEU A 121 14.54 -8.18 -4.17
N GLN A 122 14.79 -7.42 -3.12
CA GLN A 122 14.76 -5.96 -3.14
C GLN A 122 16.18 -5.43 -2.88
N ILE A 123 16.82 -4.88 -3.89
CA ILE A 123 18.18 -4.35 -3.79
C ILE A 123 18.11 -2.87 -3.42
N TYR A 124 18.65 -2.51 -2.25
CA TYR A 124 18.61 -1.15 -1.72
C TYR A 124 19.90 -0.37 -1.99
N ARG A 125 21.04 -1.07 -2.01
CA ARG A 125 22.34 -0.44 -2.13
C ARG A 125 23.35 -1.34 -2.82
N LEU A 126 24.13 -0.74 -3.72
CA LEU A 126 25.33 -1.32 -4.32
C LEU A 126 26.52 -0.42 -3.99
N ILE A 127 27.66 -1.03 -3.66
CA ILE A 127 28.94 -0.37 -3.44
C ILE A 127 29.96 -1.10 -4.32
N SER A 128 30.53 -0.40 -5.29
CA SER A 128 31.59 -0.84 -6.19
C SER A 128 31.35 -2.22 -6.79
N ILE A 129 30.14 -2.47 -7.32
CA ILE A 129 29.81 -3.68 -8.09
C ILE A 129 29.63 -3.23 -9.54
N GLY A 130 30.76 -3.06 -10.22
CA GLY A 130 30.85 -2.57 -11.58
C GLY A 130 30.28 -1.16 -11.79
N ARG A 131 30.15 -0.80 -13.07
CA ARG A 131 29.67 0.50 -13.54
C ARG A 131 28.81 0.33 -14.78
N HIS A 132 27.81 1.19 -14.96
CA HIS A 132 27.00 1.21 -16.17
C HIS A 132 27.61 2.20 -17.17
N ASN A 133 27.85 1.76 -18.41
CA ASN A 133 28.48 2.58 -19.45
C ASN A 133 27.46 3.30 -20.37
N GLY A 134 26.16 3.22 -20.06
CA GLY A 134 25.06 3.72 -20.88
C GLY A 134 24.35 2.64 -21.71
N THR A 135 25.00 1.50 -21.94
CA THR A 135 24.43 0.36 -22.69
C THR A 135 24.51 -0.96 -21.94
N ALA A 136 25.55 -1.17 -21.12
CA ALA A 136 25.78 -2.41 -20.40
C ALA A 136 26.52 -2.17 -19.08
N CYS A 137 26.50 -3.19 -18.22
CA CYS A 137 27.31 -3.26 -17.02
C CYS A 137 28.74 -3.73 -17.34
N GLU A 138 29.74 -2.96 -16.91
CA GLU A 138 31.17 -3.25 -17.04
C GLU A 138 31.83 -3.42 -15.67
N GLY A 139 32.92 -4.19 -15.61
CA GLY A 139 33.74 -4.34 -14.39
C GLY A 139 33.11 -5.19 -13.28
N GLY A 140 31.81 -5.50 -13.39
CA GLY A 140 31.09 -6.37 -12.47
C GLY A 140 29.58 -6.11 -12.50
N TRP A 141 28.80 -7.01 -11.92
CA TRP A 141 27.35 -6.88 -11.81
C TRP A 141 26.78 -7.81 -10.74
N LEU A 142 25.54 -7.51 -10.37
CA LEU A 142 24.67 -8.37 -9.60
C LEU A 142 23.55 -8.88 -10.53
N GLU A 143 23.40 -10.19 -10.64
CA GLU A 143 22.45 -10.82 -11.56
C GLU A 143 21.69 -11.94 -10.84
N LEU A 144 20.36 -11.94 -10.96
CA LEU A 144 19.55 -13.10 -10.60
C LEU A 144 19.46 -13.99 -11.86
N GLU A 145 19.98 -15.22 -11.82
CA GLU A 145 20.13 -16.08 -13.01
C GLU A 145 18.83 -16.23 -13.82
N GLY A 146 18.87 -15.84 -15.10
CA GLY A 146 17.70 -15.80 -16.00
C GLY A 146 16.73 -14.64 -15.72
N GLY A 147 17.16 -13.68 -14.90
CA GLY A 147 16.50 -12.43 -14.56
C GLY A 147 17.27 -11.23 -15.11
N ALA A 148 17.10 -10.09 -14.45
CA ALA A 148 17.81 -8.86 -14.81
C ALA A 148 19.18 -8.74 -14.11
N ARG A 149 20.06 -7.97 -14.76
CA ARG A 149 21.41 -7.63 -14.29
C ARG A 149 21.48 -6.16 -13.91
N ILE A 150 22.14 -5.85 -12.80
CA ILE A 150 22.35 -4.48 -12.31
C ILE A 150 23.80 -4.25 -11.88
N CYS A 151 24.26 -3.00 -11.94
CA CYS A 151 25.61 -2.61 -11.54
C CYS A 151 25.62 -1.17 -10.99
N GLY A 152 26.66 -0.83 -10.24
CA GLY A 152 26.81 0.52 -9.68
C GLY A 152 28.02 0.68 -8.77
N SER A 153 28.70 1.83 -8.91
CA SER A 153 29.92 2.14 -8.16
C SER A 153 29.66 2.57 -6.71
N ASN A 154 28.52 3.21 -6.42
CA ASN A 154 28.02 3.50 -5.07
C ASN A 154 26.56 4.00 -5.15
N VAL A 155 25.67 3.12 -5.59
CA VAL A 155 24.27 3.47 -5.85
C VAL A 155 23.42 3.15 -4.63
N ARG A 156 22.69 4.16 -4.13
CA ARG A 156 21.59 3.98 -3.19
C ARG A 156 20.30 4.25 -3.95
N PHE A 157 19.40 3.28 -3.99
CA PHE A 157 18.15 3.44 -4.71
C PHE A 157 17.09 4.08 -3.81
N ASP A 158 16.45 5.16 -4.29
CA ASP A 158 15.33 5.80 -3.60
C ASP A 158 14.11 4.86 -3.53
N ARG A 159 13.96 4.01 -4.55
CA ARG A 159 13.06 2.84 -4.59
C ARG A 159 13.90 1.60 -4.86
N PRO A 160 13.82 0.54 -4.05
CA PRO A 160 14.63 -0.65 -4.27
C PRO A 160 14.41 -1.24 -5.66
N VAL A 161 15.49 -1.75 -6.27
CA VAL A 161 15.35 -2.55 -7.49
C VAL A 161 14.80 -3.91 -7.09
N VAL A 162 13.61 -4.24 -7.57
CA VAL A 162 12.94 -5.50 -7.23
C VAL A 162 13.20 -6.52 -8.34
N LEU A 163 13.68 -7.70 -7.97
CA LEU A 163 13.91 -8.83 -8.87
C LEU A 163 13.04 -9.99 -8.42
N PHE A 164 12.42 -10.69 -9.36
CA PHE A 164 11.69 -11.92 -9.07
C PHE A 164 12.25 -13.11 -9.84
N SER A 165 12.12 -14.29 -9.26
CA SER A 165 12.34 -15.55 -9.97
C SER A 165 11.26 -16.56 -9.61
N ASP A 166 10.67 -17.15 -10.65
CA ASP A 166 9.66 -18.21 -10.54
C ASP A 166 10.25 -19.62 -10.65
N LYS A 167 11.57 -19.72 -10.82
CA LYS A 167 12.30 -21.00 -10.89
C LYS A 167 12.21 -21.75 -9.56
N SER A 168 12.34 -23.07 -9.63
CA SER A 168 12.41 -23.95 -8.45
C SER A 168 13.69 -23.75 -7.64
N GLU A 169 14.73 -23.22 -8.27
CA GLU A 169 15.99 -22.81 -7.66
C GLU A 169 16.45 -21.54 -8.38
N ALA A 170 16.78 -20.49 -7.62
CA ALA A 170 17.24 -19.22 -8.18
C ALA A 170 18.59 -18.86 -7.56
N THR A 171 19.54 -18.38 -8.36
CA THR A 171 20.86 -17.97 -7.87
C THR A 171 21.09 -16.50 -8.15
N LEU A 172 21.37 -15.72 -7.12
CA LEU A 172 21.89 -14.36 -7.25
C LEU A 172 23.41 -14.42 -7.30
N ARG A 173 24.02 -13.97 -8.39
CA ARG A 173 25.46 -13.88 -8.58
C ARG A 173 25.93 -12.45 -8.44
N MET A 174 26.92 -12.25 -7.57
CA MET A 174 27.69 -11.02 -7.48
C MET A 174 29.06 -11.29 -8.13
N GLN A 175 29.32 -10.65 -9.25
CA GLN A 175 30.56 -10.79 -10.01
C GLN A 175 31.30 -9.45 -10.03
N ILE A 176 32.57 -9.47 -9.64
CA ILE A 176 33.46 -8.30 -9.64
C ILE A 176 34.71 -8.70 -10.41
N HIS A 177 34.91 -8.11 -11.57
CA HIS A 177 36.04 -8.39 -12.46
C HIS A 177 37.15 -7.34 -12.35
N GLU A 178 36.84 -6.18 -11.78
CA GLU A 178 37.80 -5.10 -11.55
C GLU A 178 38.42 -5.14 -10.15
N ASN A 179 39.57 -4.49 -9.98
CA ASN A 179 40.23 -4.39 -8.69
C ASN A 179 39.55 -3.31 -7.83
N THR A 180 38.80 -3.72 -6.82
CA THR A 180 38.03 -2.83 -5.94
C THR A 180 38.55 -2.90 -4.51
N THR A 181 38.58 -1.76 -3.82
CA THR A 181 38.99 -1.72 -2.40
C THR A 181 37.89 -2.16 -1.45
N ARG A 182 36.62 -2.03 -1.87
CA ARG A 182 35.43 -2.44 -1.11
C ARG A 182 34.23 -2.59 -2.03
N SER A 183 33.76 -3.81 -2.18
CA SER A 183 32.50 -4.12 -2.85
C SER A 183 31.49 -4.74 -1.89
N GLN A 184 30.24 -4.29 -1.95
CA GLN A 184 29.17 -4.74 -1.06
C GLN A 184 27.78 -4.44 -1.65
N PHE A 185 26.77 -5.24 -1.30
CA PHE A 185 25.37 -4.89 -1.50
C PHE A 185 24.52 -5.11 -0.24
N LEU A 186 23.39 -4.41 -0.23
CA LEU A 186 22.31 -4.62 0.74
C LEU A 186 21.03 -4.97 0.01
N ALA A 187 20.47 -6.12 0.35
CA ALA A 187 19.21 -6.60 -0.20
C ALA A 187 18.29 -7.16 0.89
N TYR A 188 16.99 -7.21 0.59
CA TYR A 188 16.02 -8.00 1.31
C TYR A 188 15.50 -9.08 0.39
N PHE A 189 15.15 -10.23 0.96
CA PHE A 189 14.58 -11.33 0.21
C PHE A 189 13.30 -11.82 0.87
N SER A 190 12.39 -12.35 0.06
CA SER A 190 11.18 -13.02 0.52
C SER A 190 10.89 -14.24 -0.35
N PHE A 191 10.38 -15.31 0.27
CA PHE A 191 9.73 -16.41 -0.43
C PHE A 191 8.23 -16.13 -0.50
N ALA A 192 7.85 -15.34 -1.50
CA ALA A 192 6.49 -14.88 -1.68
C ALA A 192 5.60 -15.99 -2.28
N SER A 193 4.32 -16.03 -1.88
CA SER A 193 3.36 -16.94 -2.48
C SER A 193 3.05 -16.52 -3.92
N LYS A 194 3.09 -17.46 -4.87
CA LYS A 194 2.62 -17.30 -6.26
C LYS A 194 1.10 -17.08 -6.32
N ALA A 195 0.39 -17.44 -5.25
CA ALA A 195 -1.07 -17.28 -5.13
C ALA A 195 -1.49 -15.92 -4.52
N SER A 196 -0.57 -15.03 -4.16
CA SER A 196 -0.90 -13.73 -3.58
C SER A 196 -1.11 -12.65 -4.66
N THR A 197 -2.22 -11.92 -4.56
CA THR A 197 -2.50 -10.68 -5.34
C THR A 197 -1.52 -9.55 -5.03
N SER A 198 -0.85 -9.61 -3.87
CA SER A 198 -0.22 -8.45 -3.25
C SER A 198 1.17 -8.12 -3.73
N VAL A 199 1.85 -9.12 -4.26
CA VAL A 199 3.24 -9.05 -4.71
C VAL A 199 3.33 -9.00 -6.24
N GLY A 200 2.21 -8.70 -6.90
CA GLY A 200 2.02 -8.83 -8.34
C GLY A 200 1.96 -10.29 -8.80
N TRP A 201 1.02 -10.59 -9.68
CA TRP A 201 0.84 -11.96 -10.17
C TRP A 201 1.92 -12.33 -11.20
N PRO A 202 2.47 -13.56 -11.16
CA PRO A 202 3.08 -14.15 -12.34
C PRO A 202 1.99 -14.41 -13.40
N MET A 203 2.42 -14.86 -14.58
CA MET A 203 1.49 -15.27 -15.63
C MET A 203 0.53 -16.36 -15.13
N ARG A 204 -0.74 -16.27 -15.52
CA ARG A 204 -1.82 -17.19 -15.09
C ARG A 204 -2.64 -17.67 -16.28
N GLY A 205 -3.03 -18.94 -16.28
CA GLY A 205 -3.96 -19.51 -17.27
C GLY A 205 -3.30 -20.00 -18.56
N GLY A 206 -1.96 -19.93 -18.67
CA GLY A 206 -1.20 -20.42 -19.83
C GLY A 206 -0.16 -21.47 -19.46
N LYS A 207 0.53 -21.98 -20.48
CA LYS A 207 1.63 -22.94 -20.36
C LYS A 207 2.89 -22.35 -21.02
N ALA A 208 4.02 -22.43 -20.33
CA ALA A 208 5.32 -22.07 -20.90
C ALA A 208 5.72 -23.07 -22.00
N ILE A 209 6.38 -22.58 -23.05
CA ILE A 209 6.90 -23.38 -24.15
C ILE A 209 8.32 -23.81 -23.81
N ASN A 210 8.56 -25.12 -23.83
CA ASN A 210 9.89 -25.69 -23.59
C ASN A 210 10.90 -25.21 -24.66
N ASN A 211 12.18 -25.10 -24.27
CA ASN A 211 13.28 -24.65 -25.14
C ASN A 211 13.13 -23.22 -25.69
N THR A 212 12.38 -22.37 -24.99
CA THR A 212 12.32 -20.93 -25.24
C THR A 212 12.70 -20.18 -23.97
N ASP A 213 13.16 -18.94 -24.10
CA ASP A 213 13.51 -18.13 -22.94
C ASP A 213 12.28 -17.77 -22.09
N CYS A 214 11.14 -17.49 -22.76
CA CYS A 214 9.95 -16.94 -22.10
C CYS A 214 8.66 -17.02 -22.94
N ASP A 215 8.53 -17.92 -23.91
CA ASP A 215 7.31 -18.02 -24.72
C ASP A 215 6.20 -18.81 -23.99
N TRP A 216 4.94 -18.40 -24.19
CA TRP A 216 3.77 -19.03 -23.58
C TRP A 216 2.61 -19.20 -24.56
N ILE A 217 1.79 -20.20 -24.29
CA ILE A 217 0.52 -20.45 -24.99
C ILE A 217 -0.66 -20.44 -24.01
N PHE A 218 -1.76 -19.83 -24.40
CA PHE A 218 -2.98 -19.65 -23.61
C PHE A 218 -4.17 -20.18 -24.43
N GLU A 219 -4.73 -21.34 -24.05
CA GLU A 219 -5.79 -22.02 -24.82
C GLU A 219 -7.16 -21.99 -24.12
N ASP A 220 -7.20 -21.85 -22.78
CA ASP A 220 -8.42 -22.06 -21.96
C ASP A 220 -8.93 -20.77 -21.28
N CYS A 221 -8.65 -19.60 -21.87
CA CYS A 221 -9.01 -18.29 -21.29
C CYS A 221 -10.50 -17.93 -21.35
N LEU A 222 -11.33 -18.80 -21.92
CA LEU A 222 -12.80 -18.70 -21.87
C LEU A 222 -13.35 -19.07 -20.48
N ASN A 223 -12.74 -20.06 -19.82
CA ASN A 223 -13.23 -20.63 -18.57
C ASN A 223 -12.33 -20.29 -17.38
N THR A 224 -11.17 -19.67 -17.62
CA THR A 224 -10.17 -19.39 -16.59
C THR A 224 -9.65 -17.96 -16.72
N ASP A 225 -9.32 -17.35 -15.56
CA ASP A 225 -8.69 -16.04 -15.53
C ASP A 225 -7.27 -16.12 -16.10
N CYS A 226 -7.07 -15.46 -17.24
CA CYS A 226 -5.77 -15.38 -17.90
C CYS A 226 -5.10 -14.03 -17.66
N ILE A 227 -3.84 -14.06 -17.21
CA ILE A 227 -3.02 -12.88 -17.00
C ILE A 227 -1.69 -13.07 -17.73
N LEU A 228 -1.38 -12.15 -18.63
CA LEU A 228 -0.07 -12.04 -19.27
C LEU A 228 0.78 -11.06 -18.49
N ALA A 229 2.07 -11.34 -18.39
CA ALA A 229 3.02 -10.44 -17.79
C ALA A 229 4.40 -10.63 -18.43
N SER A 230 5.22 -9.58 -18.41
CA SER A 230 6.64 -9.72 -18.76
C SER A 230 7.36 -10.67 -17.79
N PRO A 231 8.47 -11.30 -18.20
CA PRO A 231 9.25 -12.14 -17.28
C PRO A 231 9.69 -11.35 -16.06
N ALA A 232 9.66 -12.01 -14.90
CA ALA A 232 9.99 -11.43 -13.59
C ALA A 232 9.08 -10.26 -13.12
N TYR A 233 7.94 -9.99 -13.76
CA TYR A 233 6.95 -9.02 -13.25
C TYR A 233 6.48 -9.37 -11.82
N PRO A 234 6.28 -8.38 -10.91
CA PRO A 234 6.39 -6.92 -11.08
C PRO A 234 7.78 -6.35 -10.82
N GLY A 235 8.83 -7.17 -10.94
CA GLY A 235 10.22 -6.74 -10.85
C GLY A 235 10.81 -6.35 -12.21
N LEU A 236 12.10 -6.07 -12.18
CA LEU A 236 12.90 -5.73 -13.36
C LEU A 236 12.93 -6.92 -14.33
N TYR A 237 12.51 -6.69 -15.58
CA TYR A 237 12.59 -7.71 -16.63
C TYR A 237 14.03 -7.88 -17.15
N PRO A 238 14.41 -9.07 -17.64
CA PRO A 238 15.71 -9.31 -18.28
C PRO A 238 15.95 -8.43 -19.51
N ALA A 239 17.21 -8.08 -19.77
CA ALA A 239 17.60 -7.40 -20.99
C ALA A 239 17.76 -8.36 -22.18
N ASN A 240 17.60 -7.84 -23.39
CA ASN A 240 17.83 -8.52 -24.67
C ASN A 240 16.99 -9.80 -24.86
N ILE A 241 15.78 -9.85 -24.31
CA ILE A 241 14.87 -10.98 -24.46
C ILE A 241 13.76 -10.69 -25.47
N ARG A 242 13.22 -11.76 -26.05
CA ARG A 242 12.06 -11.71 -26.93
C ARG A 242 11.10 -12.82 -26.54
N CYS A 243 9.97 -12.44 -25.95
CA CYS A 243 8.93 -13.36 -25.50
C CYS A 243 7.71 -13.26 -26.39
N ARG A 244 7.09 -14.40 -26.68
CA ARG A 244 5.87 -14.52 -27.47
C ARG A 244 4.78 -15.20 -26.66
N TYR A 245 3.63 -14.56 -26.61
CA TYR A 245 2.46 -15.02 -25.89
C TYR A 245 1.33 -15.24 -26.90
N LEU A 246 1.06 -16.51 -27.21
CA LEU A 246 0.02 -16.88 -28.15
C LEU A 246 -1.27 -17.19 -27.39
N ILE A 247 -2.31 -16.38 -27.62
CA ILE A 247 -3.66 -16.63 -27.13
C ILE A 247 -4.41 -17.32 -28.27
N LYS A 248 -4.96 -18.50 -27.98
CA LYS A 248 -5.60 -19.36 -28.97
C LYS A 248 -6.96 -19.83 -28.46
N SER A 249 -7.91 -19.88 -29.37
CA SER A 249 -9.25 -20.41 -29.15
C SER A 249 -9.63 -21.33 -30.31
N ASN A 250 -10.39 -22.37 -30.03
CA ASN A 250 -10.88 -23.31 -31.05
C ASN A 250 -12.04 -22.75 -31.88
N ILE A 251 -12.66 -21.66 -31.41
CA ILE A 251 -13.76 -20.96 -32.07
C ILE A 251 -13.46 -19.48 -32.20
N THR A 252 -14.12 -18.80 -33.13
CA THR A 252 -14.03 -17.35 -33.28
C THR A 252 -14.62 -16.67 -32.04
N VAL A 253 -13.81 -15.89 -31.36
CA VAL A 253 -14.14 -15.23 -30.08
C VAL A 253 -13.74 -13.75 -30.13
N SER A 254 -14.27 -12.98 -29.19
CA SER A 254 -13.78 -11.64 -28.90
C SER A 254 -12.73 -11.71 -27.79
N ILE A 255 -11.47 -11.46 -28.13
CA ILE A 255 -10.33 -11.43 -27.22
C ILE A 255 -10.07 -9.99 -26.81
N THR A 256 -10.21 -9.69 -25.53
CA THR A 256 -9.89 -8.39 -24.94
C THR A 256 -8.60 -8.48 -24.14
N LEU A 257 -7.62 -7.64 -24.47
CA LEU A 257 -6.38 -7.44 -23.73
C LEU A 257 -6.41 -6.10 -23.00
N ALA A 258 -6.52 -6.12 -21.68
CA ALA A 258 -6.49 -4.93 -20.83
C ALA A 258 -5.14 -4.82 -20.10
N PHE A 259 -4.33 -3.83 -20.45
CA PHE A 259 -3.04 -3.56 -19.79
C PHE A 259 -3.29 -2.79 -18.48
N ASN A 260 -3.11 -3.49 -17.36
CA ASN A 260 -3.30 -2.94 -16.02
C ASN A 260 -2.07 -2.14 -15.56
N SER A 261 -0.89 -2.56 -16.03
CA SER A 261 0.39 -1.94 -15.75
C SER A 261 1.29 -2.06 -16.98
N LEU A 262 1.99 -0.99 -17.33
CA LEU A 262 2.97 -0.93 -18.41
C LEU A 262 4.00 0.14 -18.04
N LEU A 263 5.23 -0.28 -17.80
CA LEU A 263 6.37 0.59 -17.48
C LEU A 263 7.64 -0.04 -18.06
N LEU A 264 7.97 0.42 -19.27
CA LEU A 264 9.17 0.00 -20.01
C LEU A 264 10.27 1.07 -19.90
N SER A 265 11.48 0.70 -20.31
CA SER A 265 12.62 1.63 -20.36
C SER A 265 12.39 2.76 -21.37
N PHE A 266 12.89 3.95 -21.05
CA PHE A 266 12.65 5.20 -21.79
C PHE A 266 13.56 5.34 -23.03
N ASN A 267 13.36 4.51 -24.06
CA ASN A 267 14.05 4.62 -25.35
C ASN A 267 13.06 4.52 -26.53
N HIS A 268 12.29 5.58 -26.80
CA HIS A 268 11.50 5.85 -28.01
C HIS A 268 10.84 4.63 -28.73
N CYS A 269 10.43 3.59 -28.00
CA CYS A 269 9.83 2.36 -28.55
C CYS A 269 10.73 1.59 -29.54
N THR A 270 12.03 1.87 -29.61
CA THR A 270 12.96 1.21 -30.54
C THR A 270 13.40 -0.14 -30.01
N ASP A 271 13.74 -0.16 -28.72
CA ASP A 271 14.35 -1.31 -28.06
C ASP A 271 13.31 -2.10 -27.28
N ASP A 272 12.61 -1.40 -26.37
CA ASP A 272 11.64 -1.99 -25.46
C ASP A 272 10.22 -1.71 -25.95
N TYR A 273 9.49 -2.77 -26.28
CA TYR A 273 8.09 -2.64 -26.72
C TYR A 273 7.27 -3.91 -26.51
N VAL A 274 5.95 -3.71 -26.51
CA VAL A 274 4.96 -4.78 -26.64
C VAL A 274 4.21 -4.61 -27.97
N ALA A 275 4.32 -5.58 -28.88
CA ALA A 275 3.62 -5.58 -30.16
C ALA A 275 2.52 -6.64 -30.18
N ILE A 276 1.38 -6.30 -30.75
CA ILE A 276 0.17 -7.13 -30.72
C ILE A 276 -0.27 -7.38 -32.16
N TYR A 277 -0.48 -8.64 -32.51
CA TYR A 277 -0.74 -9.10 -33.87
C TYR A 277 -2.05 -9.88 -33.95
N ALA A 278 -2.87 -9.57 -34.96
CA ALA A 278 -4.13 -10.24 -35.27
C ALA A 278 -3.90 -11.59 -35.96
N GLY A 279 -3.33 -12.54 -35.24
CA GLY A 279 -3.07 -13.90 -35.71
C GLY A 279 -1.91 -14.55 -34.95
N PRO A 280 -1.48 -15.76 -35.37
CA PRO A 280 -0.55 -16.58 -34.60
C PRO A 280 0.93 -16.18 -34.74
N THR A 281 1.26 -15.26 -35.66
CA THR A 281 2.66 -14.99 -36.05
C THR A 281 2.93 -13.49 -36.15
N VAL A 282 4.22 -13.12 -36.12
CA VAL A 282 4.67 -11.74 -36.34
C VAL A 282 4.45 -11.24 -37.77
N SER A 283 4.15 -12.14 -38.72
CA SER A 283 3.72 -11.80 -40.08
C SER A 283 2.24 -11.44 -40.18
N SER A 284 1.45 -11.70 -39.14
CA SER A 284 0.05 -11.27 -39.06
C SER A 284 -0.04 -9.74 -38.92
N THR A 285 -1.22 -9.17 -39.17
CA THR A 285 -1.43 -7.73 -39.10
C THR A 285 -1.15 -7.19 -37.70
N MET A 286 -0.20 -6.26 -37.57
CA MET A 286 0.10 -5.60 -36.29
C MET A 286 -1.03 -4.64 -35.93
N LEU A 287 -1.72 -4.93 -34.83
CA LEU A 287 -2.80 -4.10 -34.29
C LEU A 287 -2.25 -2.89 -33.56
N LYS A 288 -1.23 -3.09 -32.72
CA LYS A 288 -0.65 -2.03 -31.90
C LYS A 288 0.78 -2.35 -31.49
N LYS A 289 1.58 -1.30 -31.32
CA LYS A 289 2.88 -1.32 -30.66
C LYS A 289 2.82 -0.37 -29.47
N LEU A 290 3.18 -0.86 -28.29
CA LEU A 290 3.10 -0.18 -27.01
C LEU A 290 4.49 -0.02 -26.39
N CYS A 291 4.70 1.14 -25.77
CA CYS A 291 5.98 1.57 -25.19
C CYS A 291 5.83 2.77 -24.24
N ASN A 292 4.61 3.28 -24.07
CA ASN A 292 4.29 4.40 -23.18
C ASN A 292 3.50 3.87 -21.98
N ASN A 293 3.60 4.55 -20.84
CA ASN A 293 3.04 4.07 -19.56
C ASN A 293 1.52 4.27 -19.40
N GLU A 294 0.77 4.22 -20.50
CA GLU A 294 -0.67 4.45 -20.50
C GLU A 294 -1.44 3.13 -20.39
N LYS A 295 -2.46 3.10 -19.53
CA LYS A 295 -3.42 1.99 -19.48
C LYS A 295 -4.22 1.96 -20.77
N MET A 296 -4.29 0.80 -21.40
CA MET A 296 -4.96 0.62 -22.68
C MET A 296 -5.67 -0.73 -22.71
N SER A 297 -6.79 -0.79 -23.42
CA SER A 297 -7.48 -2.04 -23.75
C SER A 297 -7.58 -2.19 -25.26
N ILE A 298 -7.33 -3.40 -25.76
CA ILE A 298 -7.39 -3.75 -27.18
C ILE A 298 -8.34 -4.93 -27.33
N VAL A 299 -9.27 -4.82 -28.28
CA VAL A 299 -10.23 -5.89 -28.60
C VAL A 299 -9.92 -6.42 -30.00
N HIS A 300 -9.80 -7.73 -30.11
CA HIS A 300 -9.62 -8.43 -31.37
C HIS A 300 -10.64 -9.56 -31.51
N VAL A 301 -11.29 -9.62 -32.67
CA VAL A 301 -12.19 -10.73 -33.01
C VAL A 301 -11.45 -11.70 -33.92
N GLY A 302 -11.28 -12.94 -33.47
CA GLY A 302 -10.53 -13.96 -34.18
C GLY A 302 -10.40 -15.25 -33.37
N THR A 303 -9.67 -16.21 -33.91
CA THR A 303 -9.32 -17.47 -33.22
C THR A 303 -7.99 -17.36 -32.47
N GLU A 304 -7.11 -16.45 -32.90
CA GLU A 304 -5.72 -16.38 -32.42
C GLU A 304 -5.26 -14.92 -32.32
N LEU A 305 -4.48 -14.62 -31.28
CA LEU A 305 -3.87 -13.32 -31.04
C LEU A 305 -2.45 -13.53 -30.49
N LEU A 306 -1.46 -12.90 -31.10
CA LEU A 306 -0.07 -12.97 -30.65
C LEU A 306 0.34 -11.65 -29.99
N VAL A 307 0.92 -11.74 -28.80
CA VAL A 307 1.60 -10.62 -28.13
C VAL A 307 3.09 -10.92 -28.10
N GLU A 308 3.90 -10.00 -28.63
CA GLU A 308 5.35 -10.04 -28.56
C GLU A 308 5.86 -8.98 -27.59
N PHE A 309 6.66 -9.40 -26.61
CA PHE A 309 7.44 -8.49 -25.77
C PHE A 309 8.91 -8.58 -26.17
N LYS A 310 9.51 -7.44 -26.48
CA LYS A 310 10.94 -7.34 -26.77
C LYS A 310 11.56 -6.34 -25.79
N SER A 311 12.67 -6.72 -25.17
CA SER A 311 13.54 -5.81 -24.42
C SER A 311 14.88 -5.63 -25.11
N GLY A 312 15.45 -4.44 -24.98
CA GLY A 312 16.83 -4.13 -25.34
C GLY A 312 17.78 -4.27 -24.17
N SER A 313 18.87 -3.51 -24.20
CA SER A 313 19.95 -3.60 -23.23
C SER A 313 19.57 -3.09 -21.83
N GLU A 314 20.33 -3.48 -20.80
CA GLU A 314 20.07 -3.02 -19.43
C GLU A 314 20.19 -1.50 -19.33
N MET A 315 19.22 -0.85 -18.67
CA MET A 315 19.17 0.62 -18.57
C MET A 315 19.19 1.11 -17.12
N SER A 316 20.18 1.95 -16.78
CA SER A 316 20.20 2.71 -15.53
C SER A 316 19.13 3.83 -15.58
N PRO A 317 18.35 4.10 -14.51
CA PRO A 317 18.57 3.72 -13.12
C PRO A 317 17.80 2.45 -12.66
N PHE A 318 17.47 1.53 -13.57
CA PHE A 318 16.77 0.27 -13.27
C PHE A 318 15.38 0.47 -12.61
N ASN A 319 14.64 1.48 -13.09
CA ASN A 319 13.36 1.92 -12.53
C ASN A 319 12.13 1.49 -13.38
N TYR A 320 12.27 0.44 -14.18
CA TYR A 320 11.20 -0.15 -15.00
C TYR A 320 10.78 -1.51 -14.44
N ASN A 321 9.55 -1.93 -14.71
CA ASN A 321 9.03 -3.20 -14.17
C ASN A 321 8.16 -3.99 -15.15
N GLY A 322 8.15 -3.61 -16.43
CA GLY A 322 7.54 -4.40 -17.50
C GLY A 322 6.05 -4.17 -17.60
N PHE A 323 5.28 -5.23 -17.82
CA PHE A 323 3.84 -5.11 -18.01
C PHE A 323 3.05 -6.24 -17.37
N SER A 324 1.78 -5.96 -17.08
CA SER A 324 0.76 -6.97 -16.80
C SER A 324 -0.53 -6.60 -17.54
N ALA A 325 -1.09 -7.61 -18.21
CA ALA A 325 -2.33 -7.51 -18.96
C ALA A 325 -3.29 -8.63 -18.58
N GLN A 326 -4.56 -8.29 -18.40
CA GLN A 326 -5.65 -9.24 -18.22
C GLN A 326 -6.23 -9.61 -19.60
N VAL A 327 -6.43 -10.92 -19.82
CA VAL A 327 -7.13 -11.43 -21.00
C VAL A 327 -8.55 -11.79 -20.61
N THR A 328 -9.50 -11.34 -21.42
CA THR A 328 -10.89 -11.75 -21.32
C THR A 328 -11.33 -12.26 -22.69
N VAL A 329 -11.80 -13.49 -22.76
CA VAL A 329 -12.28 -14.11 -24.00
C VAL A 329 -13.78 -14.32 -23.89
N ASN A 330 -14.53 -13.74 -24.81
CA ASN A 330 -15.99 -13.86 -24.87
C ASN A 330 -16.40 -14.57 -26.17
N GLU A 331 -17.35 -15.52 -26.06
CA GLU A 331 -17.95 -16.13 -27.24
C GLU A 331 -18.82 -15.12 -28.00
N LEU A 332 -18.77 -15.19 -29.33
CA LEU A 332 -19.64 -14.41 -30.20
C LEU A 332 -20.96 -15.17 -30.32
N THR A 333 -21.98 -14.77 -29.56
CA THR A 333 -23.32 -15.34 -29.70
C THR A 333 -23.87 -14.99 -31.08
N THR A 334 -24.05 -16.00 -31.94
CA THR A 334 -24.69 -15.85 -33.26
C THR A 334 -26.21 -15.89 -33.21
N LEU A 335 -26.80 -15.83 -32.02
CA LEU A 335 -28.25 -15.78 -31.88
C LEU A 335 -28.70 -14.31 -31.88
N PRO A 336 -29.67 -13.92 -32.73
CA PRO A 336 -30.31 -12.61 -32.59
C PRO A 336 -30.83 -12.48 -31.16
N PRO A 337 -30.81 -11.27 -30.56
CA PRO A 337 -31.27 -11.07 -29.19
C PRO A 337 -32.72 -11.54 -29.09
N THR A 338 -32.91 -12.75 -28.55
CA THR A 338 -34.21 -13.34 -28.40
C THR A 338 -34.73 -12.80 -27.08
N THR A 339 -35.65 -11.83 -27.21
CA THR A 339 -36.41 -11.23 -26.14
C THR A 339 -36.98 -12.33 -25.25
N THR A 340 -36.34 -12.55 -24.09
CA THR A 340 -36.91 -13.41 -23.06
C THR A 340 -37.89 -12.55 -22.28
N THR A 341 -39.17 -12.76 -22.55
CA THR A 341 -40.30 -12.22 -21.79
C THR A 341 -40.18 -12.64 -20.33
N SER A 342 -39.80 -11.71 -19.47
CA SER A 342 -39.96 -11.82 -18.02
C SER A 342 -41.44 -11.65 -17.67
N PHE A 343 -42.03 -12.68 -17.06
CA PHE A 343 -43.33 -12.58 -16.41
C PHE A 343 -43.17 -11.76 -15.13
N TYR A 344 -43.57 -10.48 -15.17
CA TYR A 344 -43.87 -9.71 -13.97
C TYR A 344 -45.34 -9.89 -13.61
N SER A 345 -45.62 -10.51 -12.46
CA SER A 345 -46.91 -10.38 -11.81
C SER A 345 -46.98 -9.06 -11.04
N THR A 346 -47.65 -8.12 -11.69
CA THR A 346 -48.78 -7.34 -11.15
C THR A 346 -48.54 -6.22 -10.11
N ILE A 347 -48.47 -4.98 -10.66
CA ILE A 347 -49.31 -3.78 -10.36
C ILE A 347 -49.20 -3.17 -8.94
N LYS A 348 -48.85 -1.88 -8.77
CA LYS A 348 -49.50 -0.65 -9.30
C LYS A 348 -48.51 0.53 -9.20
N SER A 349 -47.99 1.07 -10.32
CA SER A 349 -48.33 2.37 -10.95
C SER A 349 -48.44 3.55 -9.96
N ILE A 350 -47.75 4.67 -10.17
CA ILE A 350 -48.06 5.64 -11.23
C ILE A 350 -46.81 6.42 -11.67
N GLU A 351 -46.75 6.62 -12.99
CA GLU A 351 -45.88 7.44 -13.84
C GLU A 351 -45.77 8.89 -13.30
N ASP A 352 -44.70 9.66 -13.56
CA ASP A 352 -44.60 10.36 -14.85
C ASP A 352 -43.27 11.13 -15.01
N ASN A 353 -42.77 11.07 -16.25
CA ASN A 353 -41.99 12.07 -17.00
C ASN A 353 -40.54 12.38 -16.56
N VAL A 354 -39.52 11.78 -17.18
CA VAL A 354 -38.96 12.08 -18.52
C VAL A 354 -38.41 13.50 -18.63
N ASN A 355 -37.08 13.67 -18.53
CA ASN A 355 -36.24 14.01 -19.68
C ASN A 355 -34.75 14.24 -19.35
N ASN A 356 -33.92 13.48 -20.05
CA ASN A 356 -32.76 13.87 -20.83
C ASN A 356 -31.52 14.61 -20.26
N SER A 357 -30.40 14.06 -20.72
CA SER A 357 -29.20 14.72 -21.27
C SER A 357 -28.13 15.15 -20.25
N ILE A 358 -26.98 14.46 -20.17
CA ILE A 358 -25.83 14.43 -21.12
C ILE A 358 -24.82 15.56 -20.81
N ILE A 359 -23.62 15.11 -20.37
CA ILE A 359 -22.26 15.63 -20.63
C ILE A 359 -21.90 17.03 -20.05
N TYR A 360 -20.82 17.13 -19.26
CA TYR A 360 -19.55 17.79 -19.66
C TYR A 360 -18.54 17.96 -18.51
N ASP A 361 -17.32 17.56 -18.86
CA ASP A 361 -16.04 18.25 -18.70
C ASP A 361 -15.62 18.90 -17.38
N VAL A 362 -14.43 18.47 -16.98
CA VAL A 362 -13.55 19.17 -16.05
C VAL A 362 -12.75 20.17 -16.87
N THR A 363 -13.05 21.47 -16.80
CA THR A 363 -12.03 22.53 -16.74
C THR A 363 -12.63 23.91 -16.41
N LYS A 364 -11.79 24.71 -15.73
CA LYS A 364 -11.84 26.17 -15.46
C LYS A 364 -12.55 26.68 -14.19
N TYR A 365 -11.67 26.99 -13.23
CA TYR A 365 -11.74 28.10 -12.28
C TYR A 365 -12.62 29.28 -12.72
N ASN A 366 -13.52 29.74 -11.85
CA ASN A 366 -13.44 31.06 -11.23
C ASN A 366 -14.46 31.29 -10.11
N ASN A 367 -14.04 32.06 -9.11
CA ASN A 367 -14.81 32.61 -8.01
C ASN A 367 -16.19 33.17 -8.41
N ARG A 368 -17.24 32.83 -7.65
CA ARG A 368 -18.04 33.79 -6.86
C ARG A 368 -19.20 33.11 -6.10
N ASN A 369 -19.16 33.30 -4.78
CA ASN A 369 -20.27 33.48 -3.84
C ASN A 369 -21.45 32.49 -3.77
N LEU A 370 -21.44 31.71 -2.70
CA LEU A 370 -22.38 31.81 -1.56
C LEU A 370 -23.88 31.96 -1.89
N LYS A 371 -24.63 30.84 -1.85
CA LYS A 371 -25.79 30.62 -0.97
C LYS A 371 -26.47 29.29 -1.33
N ASP A 372 -26.62 28.47 -0.29
CA ASP A 372 -27.58 27.40 -0.09
C ASP A 372 -28.34 26.83 -1.31
N LEU A 373 -28.23 25.51 -1.48
CA LEU A 373 -29.39 24.64 -1.24
C LEU A 373 -28.96 23.21 -0.91
N ARG A 374 -29.20 22.92 0.37
CA ARG A 374 -29.25 21.60 1.01
C ARG A 374 -30.25 20.69 0.28
N SER A 375 -29.87 19.42 0.12
CA SER A 375 -30.80 18.30 0.29
C SER A 375 -30.00 17.02 0.56
N ASN A 376 -29.69 16.78 1.84
CA ASN A 376 -29.47 15.43 2.34
C ASN A 376 -30.86 14.91 2.74
N SER A 377 -31.47 14.08 1.90
CA SER A 377 -32.62 13.26 2.29
C SER A 377 -32.12 11.85 2.61
N VAL A 378 -31.85 11.61 3.89
CA VAL A 378 -31.76 10.27 4.46
C VAL A 378 -33.19 9.75 4.60
N VAL A 379 -33.50 8.62 3.97
CA VAL A 379 -34.79 7.93 4.11
C VAL A 379 -34.72 6.97 5.31
N GLY A 380 -35.71 7.07 6.22
CA GLY A 380 -36.14 5.97 7.11
C GLY A 380 -35.89 6.13 8.61
N SER A 381 -36.93 6.51 9.36
CA SER A 381 -36.99 7.05 10.73
C SER A 381 -37.59 6.10 11.79
N SER A 382 -37.22 6.27 13.08
CA SER A 382 -38.08 6.47 14.29
C SER A 382 -37.16 6.38 15.54
N THR A 383 -37.21 7.15 16.63
CA THR A 383 -38.28 7.84 17.40
C THR A 383 -37.76 9.06 18.21
N THR A 384 -38.56 10.14 18.31
CA THR A 384 -38.70 11.13 19.40
C THR A 384 -37.47 11.78 20.09
N ALA A 385 -37.18 13.06 19.81
CA ALA A 385 -36.69 14.03 20.81
C ALA A 385 -37.00 15.48 20.41
N ALA A 386 -37.75 16.20 21.25
CA ALA A 386 -38.05 17.63 21.12
C ALA A 386 -36.88 18.50 21.63
N GLY A 387 -35.70 18.35 21.02
CA GLY A 387 -34.47 19.00 21.47
C GLY A 387 -33.44 19.11 20.35
N CYS A 388 -32.26 19.62 20.68
CA CYS A 388 -31.09 19.57 19.79
C CYS A 388 -30.37 18.21 19.83
N ASP A 389 -30.92 17.25 20.57
CA ASP A 389 -30.43 15.88 20.66
C ASP A 389 -30.47 15.23 19.28
N LEU A 390 -29.44 14.45 18.99
CA LEU A 390 -29.26 13.79 17.71
C LEU A 390 -28.71 12.41 17.95
N GLU A 391 -29.39 11.42 17.38
CA GLU A 391 -28.87 10.07 17.29
C GLU A 391 -28.46 9.78 15.85
N ILE A 392 -27.20 9.38 15.67
CA ILE A 392 -26.65 9.00 14.36
C ILE A 392 -26.40 7.50 14.39
N ASP A 393 -27.13 6.79 13.54
CA ASP A 393 -26.99 5.35 13.31
C ASP A 393 -25.98 5.08 12.18
N GLY A 394 -24.89 4.40 12.53
CA GLY A 394 -23.81 3.98 11.65
C GLY A 394 -24.24 2.97 10.57
N ASN A 395 -25.42 2.35 10.67
CA ASN A 395 -26.00 1.58 9.56
C ASN A 395 -26.60 2.45 8.47
N LYS A 396 -27.05 3.66 8.83
CA LYS A 396 -27.72 4.59 7.90
C LYS A 396 -26.75 5.63 7.33
N SER A 397 -25.77 6.05 8.12
CA SER A 397 -24.78 7.08 7.73
C SER A 397 -23.39 6.73 8.25
N ARG A 398 -22.43 6.55 7.33
CA ARG A 398 -21.04 6.17 7.67
C ARG A 398 -20.15 7.36 8.03
N PHE A 399 -20.50 8.56 7.58
CA PHE A 399 -19.78 9.79 7.83
C PHE A 399 -20.71 10.97 7.64
N GLY A 400 -20.36 12.10 8.24
CA GLY A 400 -21.18 13.28 8.10
C GLY A 400 -20.63 14.48 8.84
N HIS A 401 -21.43 15.52 8.81
CA HIS A 401 -21.10 16.79 9.42
C HIS A 401 -22.33 17.32 10.15
N TYR A 402 -22.12 17.83 11.35
CA TYR A 402 -23.19 18.42 12.13
C TYR A 402 -22.78 19.80 12.65
N ASN A 403 -23.69 20.74 12.46
CA ASN A 403 -23.50 22.12 12.83
C ASN A 403 -24.75 22.60 13.58
N THR A 404 -24.51 23.04 14.81
CA THR A 404 -25.57 23.59 15.67
C THR A 404 -26.00 25.02 15.30
N ARG A 405 -25.26 25.72 14.44
CA ARG A 405 -25.64 27.06 13.96
C ARG A 405 -26.94 26.98 13.15
N GLY A 406 -27.91 27.85 13.46
CA GLY A 406 -29.23 27.87 12.81
C GLY A 406 -30.16 26.70 13.17
N LYS A 407 -29.92 26.02 14.30
CA LYS A 407 -30.79 24.95 14.86
C LYS A 407 -31.46 25.42 16.16
N ILE A 408 -32.51 24.71 16.58
CA ILE A 408 -33.21 24.96 17.85
C ILE A 408 -32.19 24.93 19.00
N GLN A 409 -32.13 26.01 19.79
CA GLN A 409 -31.22 26.13 20.91
C GLN A 409 -31.82 25.41 22.13
N SER A 410 -31.06 24.52 22.77
CA SER A 410 -31.41 23.89 24.04
C SER A 410 -30.24 24.01 25.01
N ASP A 411 -30.54 23.94 26.30
CA ASP A 411 -29.55 24.02 27.39
C ASP A 411 -28.63 22.82 27.43
N SER A 412 -29.07 21.67 26.94
CA SER A 412 -28.25 20.47 26.83
C SER A 412 -28.57 19.75 25.55
N CYS A 413 -27.55 19.52 24.72
CA CYS A 413 -27.64 18.71 23.51
C CYS A 413 -26.80 17.44 23.70
N HIS A 414 -27.41 16.28 23.45
CA HIS A 414 -26.77 14.99 23.42
C HIS A 414 -26.69 14.51 21.97
N PHE A 415 -25.47 14.44 21.45
CA PHE A 415 -25.19 13.86 20.14
C PHE A 415 -24.65 12.45 20.38
N VAL A 416 -25.50 11.44 20.18
CA VAL A 416 -25.17 10.02 20.37
C VAL A 416 -24.85 9.42 19.01
N LEU A 417 -23.63 8.95 18.84
CA LEU A 417 -23.19 8.26 17.63
C LEU A 417 -23.09 6.77 17.94
N ARG A 418 -23.93 5.96 17.28
CA ARG A 418 -23.95 4.50 17.45
C ARG A 418 -23.51 3.81 16.18
N GLY A 419 -22.35 3.16 16.23
CA GLY A 419 -21.80 2.35 15.17
C GLY A 419 -22.28 0.90 15.20
N ARG A 420 -21.87 0.14 14.19
CA ARG A 420 -22.04 -1.32 14.08
C ARG A 420 -21.15 -2.05 15.08
N ILE A 421 -21.28 -3.37 15.13
CA ILE A 421 -20.61 -4.24 16.10
C ILE A 421 -19.07 -4.13 16.07
N HIS A 422 -18.47 -3.79 14.92
CA HIS A 422 -17.02 -3.63 14.75
C HIS A 422 -16.59 -2.19 14.52
N ASP A 423 -17.50 -1.23 14.68
CA ASP A 423 -17.16 0.16 14.44
C ASP A 423 -16.50 0.80 15.67
N THR A 424 -15.52 1.67 15.42
CA THR A 424 -15.13 2.75 16.32
C THR A 424 -15.63 4.09 15.78
N VAL A 425 -16.01 4.97 16.71
CA VAL A 425 -16.51 6.30 16.36
C VAL A 425 -15.38 7.32 16.46
N HIS A 426 -15.21 8.11 15.41
CA HIS A 426 -14.22 9.18 15.35
C HIS A 426 -14.89 10.51 15.08
N ILE A 427 -14.47 11.54 15.82
CA ILE A 427 -14.99 12.89 15.67
C ILE A 427 -13.86 13.88 15.50
N LEU A 428 -14.14 14.91 14.72
CA LEU A 428 -13.27 16.06 14.53
C LEU A 428 -14.04 17.31 14.89
N LEU A 429 -13.55 18.05 15.88
CA LEU A 429 -14.10 19.36 16.20
C LEU A 429 -13.55 20.39 15.20
N ILE A 430 -14.42 20.85 14.30
CA ILE A 430 -14.03 21.74 13.19
C ILE A 430 -14.00 23.18 13.66
N SER A 431 -15.07 23.62 14.33
CA SER A 431 -15.14 24.93 14.93
C SER A 431 -16.10 24.93 16.11
N TYR A 432 -15.80 25.71 17.14
CA TYR A 432 -16.70 25.91 18.26
C TYR A 432 -16.46 27.27 18.90
N ASN A 433 -17.51 27.80 19.52
CA ASN A 433 -17.45 29.01 20.30
C ASN A 433 -18.17 28.77 21.62
N LEU A 434 -17.44 28.83 22.73
CA LEU A 434 -17.97 28.71 24.09
C LEU A 434 -17.67 30.04 24.80
N SER A 435 -18.65 30.94 24.85
CA SER A 435 -18.43 32.32 25.29
C SER A 435 -18.70 32.59 26.78
N ALA A 436 -19.28 31.64 27.52
CA ALA A 436 -19.66 31.88 28.91
C ALA A 436 -18.44 31.91 29.87
N PRO A 437 -18.47 32.70 30.95
CA PRO A 437 -17.38 32.70 31.92
C PRO A 437 -17.39 31.44 32.81
N SER A 438 -16.23 31.07 33.34
CA SER A 438 -16.06 30.09 34.42
C SER A 438 -16.60 28.67 34.13
N CYS A 439 -16.33 28.10 32.95
CA CYS A 439 -16.78 26.75 32.55
C CYS A 439 -18.31 26.54 32.64
N LYS A 440 -19.08 27.63 32.52
CA LYS A 440 -20.55 27.54 32.49
C LYS A 440 -21.08 26.82 31.26
N THR A 441 -20.38 26.92 30.13
CA THR A 441 -20.69 26.14 28.95
C THR A 441 -19.57 25.16 28.64
N VAL A 442 -19.98 23.93 28.31
CA VAL A 442 -19.08 22.79 28.31
C VAL A 442 -19.39 21.88 27.14
N ILE A 443 -18.34 21.43 26.47
CA ILE A 443 -18.40 20.27 25.56
C ILE A 443 -17.73 19.10 26.29
N GLU A 444 -18.47 18.01 26.49
CA GLU A 444 -17.97 16.78 27.08
C GLU A 444 -18.05 15.66 26.04
N ILE A 445 -16.96 14.93 25.85
CA ILE A 445 -16.88 13.79 24.94
C ILE A 445 -16.70 12.52 25.78
N TRP A 446 -17.65 11.60 25.64
CA TRP A 446 -17.73 10.37 26.44
C TRP A 446 -17.55 9.14 25.55
N ASP A 447 -16.75 8.20 26.06
CA ASP A 447 -16.50 6.90 25.43
C ASP A 447 -17.44 5.83 25.99
N ASP A 448 -18.13 5.11 25.10
CA ASP A 448 -18.98 3.95 25.40
C ASP A 448 -20.03 4.18 26.51
N GLY A 449 -20.87 5.21 26.32
CA GLY A 449 -22.03 5.47 27.17
C GLY A 449 -22.57 6.90 27.15
N SER A 450 -23.64 7.13 27.91
CA SER A 450 -24.23 8.44 28.19
C SER A 450 -24.07 8.80 29.68
N PRO A 451 -24.12 10.09 30.07
CA PRO A 451 -24.02 10.48 31.47
C PRO A 451 -25.23 9.92 32.26
N GLY A 452 -25.01 8.95 33.16
CA GLY A 452 -26.04 8.45 34.07
C GLY A 452 -26.17 6.93 34.23
N GLU A 453 -25.44 6.11 33.48
CA GLU A 453 -25.45 4.64 33.65
C GLU A 453 -24.21 4.13 34.42
N GLU A 454 -24.40 3.22 35.39
CA GLU A 454 -23.39 2.66 36.31
C GLU A 454 -22.36 1.71 35.64
N LYS A 455 -21.82 2.08 34.48
CA LYS A 455 -20.63 1.42 33.90
C LYS A 455 -19.45 2.39 33.91
N ASN A 456 -18.23 1.85 33.88
CA ASN A 456 -16.96 2.59 33.90
C ASN A 456 -16.85 3.61 32.74
N LEU A 457 -17.51 4.76 32.85
CA LEU A 457 -17.54 5.83 31.86
C LEU A 457 -16.19 6.55 31.83
N LYS A 458 -15.55 6.56 30.66
CA LYS A 458 -14.30 7.30 30.43
C LYS A 458 -14.59 8.63 29.73
N ASN A 459 -14.45 9.74 30.46
CA ASN A 459 -14.47 11.07 29.86
C ASN A 459 -13.19 11.27 29.03
N ILE A 460 -13.32 11.35 27.70
CA ILE A 460 -12.17 11.53 26.79
C ILE A 460 -11.65 12.95 26.89
N LYS A 461 -12.58 13.92 26.88
CA LYS A 461 -12.26 15.33 26.92
C LYS A 461 -13.42 16.15 27.48
N LYS A 462 -13.06 17.14 28.29
CA LYS A 462 -13.93 18.23 28.73
C LYS A 462 -13.35 19.57 28.30
N ILE A 463 -14.10 20.33 27.51
CA ILE A 463 -13.73 21.67 27.06
C ILE A 463 -14.62 22.68 27.79
N CYS A 464 -13.98 23.52 28.60
CA CYS A 464 -14.63 24.55 29.41
C CYS A 464 -14.56 25.93 28.74
N SER A 465 -15.64 26.69 28.82
CA SER A 465 -15.67 28.10 28.44
C SER A 465 -14.83 29.00 29.38
N PRO A 466 -14.26 30.14 28.92
CA PRO A 466 -14.36 30.69 27.57
C PRO A 466 -13.27 30.18 26.62
N VAL A 467 -13.67 29.70 25.44
CA VAL A 467 -12.73 29.23 24.41
C VAL A 467 -13.39 29.28 23.03
N GLN A 468 -12.63 29.67 22.01
CA GLN A 468 -13.12 29.77 20.64
C GLN A 468 -12.07 29.26 19.64
N THR A 469 -12.52 28.43 18.70
CA THR A 469 -11.72 27.93 17.57
C THR A 469 -12.52 28.15 16.29
N VAL A 470 -12.11 29.12 15.46
CA VAL A 470 -12.78 29.49 14.20
C VAL A 470 -11.76 29.57 13.06
N LYS A 471 -11.87 28.69 12.05
CA LYS A 471 -11.11 28.83 10.80
C LYS A 471 -11.75 29.92 9.93
N ARG A 472 -11.06 31.04 9.71
CA ARG A 472 -11.48 32.07 8.73
C ARG A 472 -11.12 31.62 7.31
N PRO A 473 -11.98 31.85 6.30
CA PRO A 473 -11.57 31.70 4.91
C PRO A 473 -10.86 32.99 4.47
N ARG A 474 -9.52 32.99 4.24
CA ARG A 474 -8.86 33.78 3.16
C ARG A 474 -7.31 33.75 3.15
N GLN A 475 -6.83 33.68 1.90
CA GLN A 475 -5.60 34.18 1.28
C GLN A 475 -4.25 33.56 1.69
N PHE A 476 -3.70 32.85 0.70
CA PHE A 476 -2.36 32.27 0.65
C PHE A 476 -1.26 33.25 1.07
N ASN A 477 -0.57 32.92 2.16
CA ASN A 477 0.83 33.27 2.38
C ASN A 477 1.59 31.99 2.72
N HIS A 478 2.65 31.72 1.95
CA HIS A 478 3.44 30.48 1.94
C HIS A 478 4.37 30.29 3.17
N SER A 479 3.91 30.57 4.39
CA SER A 479 4.79 30.48 5.56
C SER A 479 4.15 30.10 6.91
N GLU A 480 2.91 29.63 6.95
CA GLU A 480 2.32 29.15 8.22
C GLU A 480 2.26 27.61 8.27
N ARG A 481 2.98 27.04 9.25
CA ARG A 481 2.93 25.61 9.57
C ARG A 481 1.51 25.22 9.98
N TYR A 482 0.98 24.21 9.30
CA TYR A 482 -0.27 23.53 9.62
C TYR A 482 -0.33 23.08 11.09
N SER A 483 -1.46 23.36 11.78
CA SER A 483 -1.82 22.74 13.06
C SER A 483 -2.96 21.75 12.86
N GLU A 484 -2.75 20.49 13.28
CA GLU A 484 -3.73 19.41 13.17
C GLU A 484 -4.98 19.72 14.03
N PRO A 485 -6.22 19.62 13.49
CA PRO A 485 -7.44 19.86 14.26
C PRO A 485 -7.67 18.80 15.36
N GLU A 486 -8.35 19.17 16.46
CA GLU A 486 -8.53 18.27 17.62
C GLU A 486 -9.43 17.07 17.26
N HIS A 487 -8.81 15.89 17.24
CA HIS A 487 -9.41 14.61 16.90
C HIS A 487 -9.64 13.76 18.16
N TYR A 488 -10.80 13.10 18.24
CA TYR A 488 -11.16 12.22 19.34
C TYR A 488 -11.73 10.91 18.81
N SER A 489 -11.36 9.81 19.46
CA SER A 489 -11.71 8.44 19.04
C SER A 489 -12.27 7.66 20.21
N SER A 490 -13.37 6.94 19.97
CA SER A 490 -13.93 5.98 20.92
C SER A 490 -13.11 4.69 20.95
N THR A 491 -13.14 3.99 22.09
CA THR A 491 -12.62 2.63 22.24
C THR A 491 -13.67 1.56 21.95
N GLY A 492 -14.89 1.96 21.59
CA GLY A 492 -15.99 1.06 21.23
C GLY A 492 -16.88 1.66 20.13
N ARG A 493 -18.09 1.10 20.01
CA ARG A 493 -19.04 1.47 18.95
C ARG A 493 -19.91 2.67 19.26
N GLU A 494 -19.80 3.25 20.46
CA GLU A 494 -20.64 4.37 20.88
C GLU A 494 -19.80 5.53 21.40
N LEU A 495 -20.13 6.73 20.94
CA LEU A 495 -19.55 7.97 21.42
C LEU A 495 -20.64 9.01 21.62
N THR A 496 -20.62 9.67 22.78
CA THR A 496 -21.59 10.71 23.10
C THR A 496 -20.89 12.05 23.27
N ILE A 497 -21.34 13.05 22.51
CA ILE A 497 -20.95 14.44 22.71
C ILE A 497 -22.08 15.13 23.46
N VAL A 498 -21.75 15.73 24.61
CA VAL A 498 -22.69 16.50 25.41
C VAL A 498 -22.28 17.96 25.33
N PHE A 499 -23.16 18.79 24.77
CA PHE A 499 -22.97 20.24 24.72
C PHE A 499 -23.95 20.92 25.66
N LYS A 500 -23.43 21.42 26.79
CA LYS A 500 -24.19 22.16 27.80
C LYS A 500 -24.03 23.65 27.60
N ARG A 501 -25.16 24.34 27.43
CA ARG A 501 -25.27 25.79 27.30
C ARG A 501 -25.91 26.35 28.57
N THR A 502 -25.53 27.58 28.90
CA THR A 502 -26.31 28.38 29.85
C THR A 502 -27.25 29.27 29.06
N ASP A 503 -28.47 29.39 29.58
CA ASP A 503 -29.70 29.96 29.02
C ASP A 503 -29.65 31.47 28.64
N ASN A 504 -28.46 32.03 28.40
CA ASN A 504 -28.28 33.41 27.98
C ASN A 504 -28.57 33.55 26.48
N LYS A 505 -29.85 33.74 26.17
CA LYS A 505 -30.38 34.19 24.88
C LYS A 505 -29.67 35.44 24.38
N THR A 506 -28.60 35.26 23.62
CA THR A 506 -28.12 36.24 22.65
C THR A 506 -27.72 35.50 21.39
N ASP A 507 -28.29 35.95 20.29
CA ASP A 507 -28.16 35.42 18.95
C ASP A 507 -26.67 35.20 18.59
N ASP A 508 -26.38 34.03 18.02
CA ASP A 508 -25.15 33.66 17.30
C ASP A 508 -23.80 33.38 17.98
N GLN A 509 -23.63 33.41 19.31
CA GLN A 509 -22.27 33.25 19.84
C GLN A 509 -21.86 31.87 20.39
N GLN A 510 -22.77 30.90 20.58
CA GLN A 510 -22.36 29.58 21.07
C GLN A 510 -22.78 28.44 20.16
N PHE A 511 -21.78 27.79 19.58
CA PHE A 511 -21.99 26.69 18.66
C PHE A 511 -20.89 25.65 18.80
N ILE A 512 -21.24 24.44 18.42
CA ILE A 512 -20.32 23.38 18.06
C ILE A 512 -20.59 22.97 16.62
N GLU A 513 -19.49 22.76 15.89
CA GLU A 513 -19.46 22.22 14.55
C GLU A 513 -18.43 21.09 14.52
N PHE A 514 -18.89 19.89 14.18
CA PHE A 514 -18.05 18.70 14.16
C PHE A 514 -18.37 17.84 12.94
N SER A 515 -17.35 17.15 12.44
CA SER A 515 -17.55 16.02 11.54
C SER A 515 -17.35 14.72 12.29
N TYR A 516 -18.02 13.68 11.81
CA TYR A 516 -17.91 12.35 12.36
C TYR A 516 -17.74 11.32 11.25
N TYR A 517 -17.14 10.20 11.58
CA TYR A 517 -17.17 9.01 10.76
C TYR A 517 -17.08 7.75 11.62
N PHE A 518 -17.66 6.68 11.09
CA PHE A 518 -17.59 5.35 11.67
C PHE A 518 -16.52 4.56 10.95
N HIS A 519 -15.53 4.11 11.69
CA HIS A 519 -14.43 3.31 11.19
C HIS A 519 -14.67 1.86 11.57
N ASP A 520 -14.69 0.95 10.60
CA ASP A 520 -14.85 -0.47 10.88
C ASP A 520 -13.47 -1.05 11.21
N GLU A 521 -13.22 -1.38 12.48
CA GLU A 521 -11.94 -1.94 12.91
C GLU A 521 -11.72 -3.37 12.40
N GLY A 522 -12.82 -4.08 12.12
CA GLY A 522 -12.80 -5.39 11.49
C GLY A 522 -12.17 -5.27 10.11
N GLU A 523 -12.67 -4.40 9.25
CA GLU A 523 -12.18 -4.28 7.87
C GLU A 523 -10.94 -3.38 7.73
N GLY A 524 -10.87 -2.34 8.55
CA GLY A 524 -9.96 -1.22 8.39
C GLY A 524 -8.94 -1.05 9.52
N GLY A 525 -8.84 -1.97 10.49
CA GLY A 525 -7.87 -1.90 11.60
C GLY A 525 -8.19 -0.84 12.67
N THR A 526 -7.46 -0.79 13.77
CA THR A 526 -7.68 0.13 14.91
C THR A 526 -7.03 1.49 14.68
N LEU A 527 -7.82 2.54 14.47
CA LEU A 527 -7.28 3.90 14.29
C LEU A 527 -6.67 4.44 15.60
N ARG A 528 -5.49 5.04 15.52
CA ARG A 528 -4.83 5.67 16.67
C ARG A 528 -5.57 6.94 17.11
N PRO A 529 -5.88 7.10 18.41
CA PRO A 529 -6.56 8.30 18.90
C PRO A 529 -5.81 9.62 18.67
N SER A 530 -4.48 9.56 18.55
CA SER A 530 -3.57 10.71 18.46
C SER A 530 -3.21 11.13 17.03
N SER A 531 -3.78 10.50 16.01
CA SER A 531 -3.55 10.83 14.59
C SER A 531 -4.86 10.77 13.82
N THR A 532 -5.01 11.67 12.84
CA THR A 532 -6.21 11.73 11.98
C THR A 532 -6.34 10.52 11.05
N CYS A 533 -5.25 9.76 10.82
CA CYS A 533 -5.25 8.70 9.82
C CYS A 533 -4.24 7.57 10.04
N ASP A 534 -3.55 7.51 11.20
CA ASP A 534 -2.70 6.38 11.53
C ASP A 534 -3.54 5.21 12.04
N VAL A 535 -3.39 4.03 11.45
CA VAL A 535 -4.24 2.87 11.76
C VAL A 535 -3.39 1.64 12.08
N GLU A 536 -3.81 0.82 13.03
CA GLU A 536 -3.13 -0.39 13.50
C GLU A 536 -3.97 -1.65 13.30
N TYR A 537 -3.51 -2.59 12.49
CA TYR A 537 -4.22 -3.83 12.18
C TYR A 537 -3.61 -4.98 12.99
N TYR A 538 -4.30 -5.41 14.04
CA TYR A 538 -3.84 -6.47 14.92
C TYR A 538 -4.31 -7.84 14.41
N GLY A 539 -3.40 -8.79 14.20
CA GLY A 539 -3.73 -10.01 13.46
C GLY A 539 -4.77 -10.95 14.10
N LEU A 540 -4.95 -10.91 15.43
CA LEU A 540 -5.98 -11.71 16.11
C LEU A 540 -7.37 -11.05 16.12
N SER A 541 -7.46 -9.73 15.94
CA SER A 541 -8.70 -8.96 16.10
C SER A 541 -9.16 -8.24 14.83
N SER A 542 -8.23 -7.87 13.95
CA SER A 542 -8.53 -7.31 12.63
C SER A 542 -8.82 -8.41 11.61
N SER A 543 -9.63 -8.09 10.59
CA SER A 543 -10.00 -9.02 9.53
C SER A 543 -8.78 -9.58 8.82
N ARG A 544 -8.89 -10.85 8.41
CA ARG A 544 -7.86 -11.56 7.65
C ARG A 544 -7.66 -11.00 6.24
N VAL A 545 -8.63 -10.25 5.73
CA VAL A 545 -8.60 -9.57 4.42
C VAL A 545 -9.27 -8.20 4.58
N GLY A 546 -8.63 -7.16 4.05
CA GLY A 546 -9.12 -5.78 4.12
C GLY A 546 -8.47 -4.91 3.05
N GLN A 547 -8.98 -3.70 2.84
CA GLN A 547 -8.46 -2.76 1.85
C GLN A 547 -7.87 -1.53 2.53
N LEU A 548 -6.65 -1.16 2.14
CA LEU A 548 -6.04 0.10 2.53
C LEU A 548 -6.63 1.25 1.71
N THR A 549 -7.64 1.91 2.25
CA THR A 549 -8.14 3.15 1.65
C THR A 549 -7.30 4.33 2.15
N ASN A 550 -6.64 5.05 1.23
CA ASN A 550 -6.11 6.38 1.53
C ASN A 550 -7.26 7.23 2.09
N PRO A 551 -7.08 8.06 3.15
CA PRO A 551 -8.10 9.01 3.58
C PRO A 551 -8.35 10.08 2.50
N ILE A 552 -9.00 9.72 1.40
CA ILE A 552 -9.51 10.66 0.41
C ILE A 552 -11.03 10.61 0.52
N PHE A 553 -11.61 11.78 0.82
CA PHE A 553 -13.03 12.11 1.07
C PHE A 553 -13.60 11.98 2.49
N LYS A 554 -12.80 11.81 3.55
CA LYS A 554 -13.36 11.79 4.93
C LYS A 554 -13.32 13.13 5.68
N PHE A 555 -12.61 14.14 5.18
CA PHE A 555 -12.47 15.43 5.85
C PHE A 555 -12.58 16.61 4.86
N PHE A 556 -13.73 17.29 4.85
CA PHE A 556 -14.06 18.44 3.98
C PHE A 556 -13.16 19.70 4.17
N THR A 557 -12.04 19.61 4.90
CA THR A 557 -11.19 20.77 5.24
C THR A 557 -9.68 20.55 5.05
N THR A 558 -9.29 19.48 4.35
CA THR A 558 -7.87 19.15 4.12
C THR A 558 -7.39 19.78 2.81
N GLN A 559 -6.58 20.84 2.92
CA GLN A 559 -6.00 21.57 1.78
C GLN A 559 -4.46 21.39 1.66
N ASP A 560 -3.85 20.52 2.48
CA ASP A 560 -2.42 20.18 2.45
C ASP A 560 -2.18 18.67 2.69
N TYR A 561 -0.95 18.21 2.41
CA TYR A 561 -0.55 16.79 2.48
C TYR A 561 -0.62 16.22 3.90
N ILE A 562 -1.36 15.12 4.08
CA ILE A 562 -1.46 14.39 5.35
C ILE A 562 -0.54 13.17 5.29
N LYS A 563 0.26 12.96 6.33
CA LYS A 563 1.18 11.83 6.43
C LYS A 563 0.59 10.76 7.36
N CYS A 564 -0.06 9.76 6.76
CA CYS A 564 -0.69 8.67 7.46
C CYS A 564 0.22 7.45 7.57
N LYS A 565 0.18 6.74 8.69
CA LYS A 565 0.91 5.49 8.91
C LYS A 565 -0.05 4.34 9.15
N GLN A 566 0.04 3.31 8.31
CA GLN A 566 -0.73 2.09 8.47
C GLN A 566 0.21 1.02 9.06
N HIS A 567 -0.06 0.62 10.29
CA HIS A 567 0.74 -0.31 11.07
C HIS A 567 0.04 -1.66 11.08
N PHE A 568 0.73 -2.69 10.59
CA PHE A 568 0.19 -4.02 10.54
C PHE A 568 0.92 -4.89 11.55
N ILE A 569 0.19 -5.38 12.54
CA ILE A 569 0.68 -6.07 13.73
C ILE A 569 0.13 -7.50 13.69
N PRO A 570 0.63 -8.36 12.78
CA PRO A 570 0.16 -9.74 12.67
C PRO A 570 0.44 -10.52 13.95
N ALA A 571 -0.44 -11.46 14.28
CA ALA A 571 -0.19 -12.40 15.37
C ALA A 571 0.83 -13.46 14.95
N THR A 572 1.22 -14.31 15.90
CA THR A 572 2.00 -15.52 15.63
C THR A 572 1.35 -16.32 14.48
N ASN A 573 2.14 -16.60 13.44
CA ASN A 573 1.75 -17.34 12.22
C ASN A 573 0.77 -16.62 11.28
N GLN A 574 0.69 -15.30 11.37
CA GLN A 574 -0.01 -14.49 10.39
C GLN A 574 0.98 -13.57 9.67
N SER A 575 0.66 -13.24 8.43
CA SER A 575 1.35 -12.24 7.65
C SER A 575 0.31 -11.27 7.13
N VAL A 576 0.58 -9.99 7.24
CA VAL A 576 -0.24 -9.00 6.57
C VAL A 576 0.30 -8.80 5.17
N VAL A 577 -0.58 -8.88 4.20
CA VAL A 577 -0.26 -8.73 2.78
C VAL A 577 -1.02 -7.52 2.25
N LEU A 578 -0.29 -6.52 1.74
CA LEU A 578 -0.86 -5.29 1.19
C LEU A 578 -0.77 -5.34 -0.33
N THR A 579 -1.92 -5.33 -0.99
CA THR A 579 -2.06 -5.45 -2.45
C THR A 579 -2.14 -4.13 -3.16
#